data_AF-A0A6H1CAF5-F1
#
_entry.id   AF-A0A6H1CAF5-F1
#
_cell.length_a   1.000
_cell.length_b   1.000
_cell.length_c   1.000
_cell.angle_alpha   90.00
_cell.angle_beta   90.00
_cell.angle_gamma   90.00
#
_symmetry.space_group_name_H-M   'P 1'
#
loop_
_entity.id
_entity.type
_entity.pdbx_description
1 polymer ?
#
loop_
_entity_poly.entity_id
_entity_poly.type
_entity_poly.pdbx_seq_one_letter_code
_entity_poly.pdbx_strand_id
1 'polypeptide(L)'
;METHEVVKYLLDRLGRTLTAYIAGSRSRAMPYRWATPPGQAHHARPADEKVRRLKAAHTVFTALEKAENDQVARSWLITANPRLGGHSPAEWIREDRIPEVFTAVTAFLEGTYYA
;
A
#
# COMPACT_ATOMS: atom_id res chain seq x y z
N MET A 1 -11.01 3.26 -9.42
CA MET A 1 -11.01 3.85 -8.07
C MET A 1 -10.09 5.06 -8.08
N GLU A 2 -10.63 6.20 -7.67
CA GLU A 2 -9.95 7.48 -7.66
C GLU A 2 -8.88 7.54 -6.56
N THR A 3 -7.90 8.43 -6.71
CA THR A 3 -6.76 8.52 -5.77
C THR A 3 -7.22 8.77 -4.33
N HIS A 4 -8.20 9.64 -4.12
CA HIS A 4 -8.68 9.96 -2.77
C HIS A 4 -9.36 8.76 -2.09
N GLU A 5 -10.11 7.95 -2.86
CA GLU A 5 -10.72 6.70 -2.39
C GLU A 5 -9.64 5.67 -2.01
N VAL A 6 -8.57 5.56 -2.81
CA VAL A 6 -7.41 4.70 -2.52
C VAL A 6 -6.77 5.09 -1.20
N VAL A 7 -6.53 6.39 -1.00
CA VAL A 7 -5.90 6.86 0.24
C VAL A 7 -6.84 6.69 1.43
N LYS A 8 -8.15 6.93 1.26
CA LYS A 8 -9.13 6.68 2.32
C LYS A 8 -9.14 5.22 2.74
N TYR A 9 -9.20 4.29 1.78
CA TYR A 9 -9.17 2.86 2.06
C TYR A 9 -7.90 2.47 2.83
N LEU A 10 -6.73 2.92 2.37
CA LEU A 10 -5.46 2.62 3.04
C LEU A 10 -5.36 3.25 4.42
N LEU A 11 -5.95 4.44 4.64
CA LEU A 11 -6.02 5.06 5.96
C LEU A 11 -6.85 4.23 6.93
N ASP A 12 -8.01 3.77 6.48
CA ASP A 12 -8.95 3.01 7.30
C ASP A 12 -8.35 1.65 7.71
N ARG A 13 -7.50 1.04 6.86
CA ARG A 13 -6.85 -0.26 7.14
C ARG A 13 -5.47 -0.20 7.75
N LEU A 14 -4.62 0.73 7.30
CA LEU A 14 -3.21 0.79 7.67
C LEU A 14 -2.93 1.89 8.71
N GLY A 15 -3.79 2.90 8.78
CA GLY A 15 -3.60 4.08 9.59
C GLY A 15 -2.58 5.07 9.02
N ARG A 16 -2.62 6.31 9.52
CA ARG A 16 -1.84 7.45 9.01
C ARG A 16 -0.35 7.19 8.83
N THR A 17 0.26 6.46 9.75
CA THR A 17 1.72 6.29 9.79
C THR A 17 2.19 5.43 8.63
N LEU A 18 1.55 4.28 8.42
CA LEU A 18 1.94 3.34 7.39
C LEU A 18 1.56 3.84 5.99
N THR A 19 0.39 4.46 5.84
CA THR A 19 0.00 5.11 4.57
C THR A 19 0.99 6.21 4.18
N ALA A 20 1.42 7.06 5.12
CA ALA A 20 2.44 8.08 4.86
C ALA A 20 3.79 7.46 4.51
N TYR A 21 4.20 6.40 5.21
CA TYR A 21 5.45 5.68 4.97
C TYR A 21 5.49 5.10 3.54
N ILE A 22 4.48 4.34 3.14
CA ILE A 22 4.37 3.73 1.81
C ILE A 22 4.42 4.80 0.71
N ALA A 23 3.73 5.92 0.91
CA ALA A 23 3.77 7.05 -0.02
C ALA A 23 5.13 7.78 -0.08
N GLY A 24 6.09 7.45 0.79
CA GLY A 24 7.33 8.21 0.97
C GLY A 24 7.06 9.65 1.41
N SER A 25 6.03 9.89 2.23
CA SER A 25 5.69 11.20 2.75
C SER A 25 6.48 11.50 4.02
N ARG A 26 7.10 12.69 4.10
CA ARG A 26 7.68 13.19 5.36
C ARG A 26 6.61 13.63 6.36
N SER A 27 5.40 13.96 5.88
CA SER A 27 4.29 14.40 6.73
C SER A 27 3.24 13.31 6.87
N ARG A 28 2.98 12.92 8.12
CA ARG A 28 1.92 11.96 8.50
C ARG A 28 0.51 12.54 8.41
N ALA A 29 0.38 13.87 8.26
CA ALA A 29 -0.91 14.53 8.09
C ALA A 29 -1.41 14.50 6.63
N MET A 30 -0.49 14.38 5.66
CA MET A 30 -0.83 14.45 4.25
C MET A 30 -1.82 13.39 3.75
N PRO A 31 -1.76 12.12 4.20
CA PRO A 31 -2.75 11.12 3.80
C PRO A 31 -4.20 11.55 4.02
N TYR A 32 -4.52 12.24 5.12
CA TYR A 32 -5.90 12.72 5.34
C TYR A 32 -6.34 13.73 4.28
N ARG A 33 -5.46 14.66 3.90
CA ARG A 33 -5.73 15.65 2.85
C ARG A 33 -5.84 15.02 1.46
N TRP A 34 -5.09 13.95 1.22
CA TRP A 34 -5.18 13.19 -0.03
C TRP A 34 -6.46 12.35 -0.10
N ALA A 35 -6.96 11.87 1.04
CA ALA A 35 -8.22 11.14 1.15
C ALA A 35 -9.46 12.05 1.05
N THR A 36 -9.31 13.35 1.31
CA THR A 36 -10.37 14.34 1.11
C THR A 36 -10.79 14.36 -0.37
N PRO A 37 -12.10 14.22 -0.70
CA PRO A 37 -12.58 14.29 -2.08
C PRO A 37 -12.19 15.60 -2.79
N PRO A 38 -11.88 15.55 -4.11
CA PRO A 38 -11.60 16.75 -4.89
C PRO A 38 -12.71 17.80 -4.76
N GLY A 39 -12.32 19.07 -4.62
CA GLY A 39 -13.25 20.20 -4.45
C GLY A 39 -13.67 20.51 -3.02
N GLN A 40 -13.35 19.66 -2.04
CA GLN A 40 -13.57 19.98 -0.62
C GLN A 40 -12.43 20.78 0.00
N ALA A 41 -12.74 21.50 1.09
CA ALA A 41 -11.73 22.21 1.87
C ALA A 41 -10.62 21.27 2.33
N HIS A 42 -9.38 21.75 2.29
CA HIS A 42 -8.16 21.02 2.68
C HIS A 42 -7.73 19.86 1.78
N HIS A 43 -8.44 19.61 0.65
CA HIS A 43 -7.98 18.68 -0.37
C HIS A 43 -6.55 19.00 -0.82
N ALA A 44 -5.77 17.95 -1.02
CA ALA A 44 -4.48 18.03 -1.68
C ALA A 44 -4.34 16.88 -2.66
N ARG A 45 -3.73 17.14 -3.82
CA ARG A 45 -3.34 16.08 -4.75
C ARG A 45 -1.93 15.57 -4.37
N PRO A 46 -1.72 14.26 -4.17
CA PRO A 46 -0.38 13.71 -4.03
C PRO A 46 0.39 13.82 -5.34
N ALA A 47 1.72 13.93 -5.27
CA ALA A 47 2.60 13.81 -6.43
C ALA A 47 2.44 12.42 -7.07
N ASP A 48 2.68 12.31 -8.38
CA ASP A 48 2.37 11.11 -9.16
C ASP A 48 3.11 9.85 -8.66
N GLU A 49 4.35 9.99 -8.19
CA GLU A 49 5.10 8.91 -7.53
C GLU A 49 4.37 8.36 -6.30
N LYS A 50 3.76 9.22 -5.48
CA LYS A 50 3.00 8.82 -4.30
C LYS A 50 1.71 8.12 -4.71
N VAL A 51 1.06 8.62 -5.77
CA VAL A 51 -0.14 7.99 -6.36
C VAL A 51 0.20 6.57 -6.80
N ARG A 52 1.31 6.36 -7.53
CA ARG A 52 1.74 5.02 -7.97
C ARG A 52 1.95 4.07 -6.79
N ARG A 53 2.71 4.48 -5.78
CA ARG A 53 3.00 3.66 -4.59
C ARG A 53 1.73 3.33 -3.79
N LEU A 54 0.85 4.31 -3.59
CA LEU A 54 -0.43 4.12 -2.89
C LEU A 54 -1.36 3.18 -3.66
N LYS A 55 -1.46 3.31 -4.98
CA LYS A 55 -2.24 2.39 -5.81
C LYS A 55 -1.65 0.97 -5.79
N ALA A 56 -0.33 0.82 -5.84
CA ALA A 56 0.32 -0.48 -5.74
C ALA A 56 0.02 -1.16 -4.39
N ALA A 57 0.15 -0.44 -3.28
CA ALA A 57 -0.19 -0.95 -1.94
C ALA A 57 -1.66 -1.35 -1.84
N HIS A 58 -2.58 -0.55 -2.39
CA HIS A 58 -3.99 -0.89 -2.43
C HIS A 58 -4.27 -2.16 -3.24
N THR A 59 -3.66 -2.32 -4.41
CA THR A 59 -3.81 -3.53 -5.24
C THR A 59 -3.33 -4.77 -4.49
N VAL A 60 -2.13 -4.72 -3.89
CA VAL A 60 -1.60 -5.83 -3.08
C VAL A 60 -2.51 -6.14 -1.91
N PHE A 61 -2.90 -5.12 -1.15
CA PHE A 61 -3.72 -5.28 0.05
C PHE A 61 -5.07 -5.91 -0.27
N THR A 62 -5.78 -5.38 -1.27
CA THR A 62 -7.11 -5.90 -1.65
C THR A 62 -7.06 -7.30 -2.24
N ALA A 63 -5.98 -7.68 -2.91
CA ALA A 63 -5.80 -9.05 -3.39
C ALA A 63 -5.66 -10.03 -2.21
N LEU A 64 -4.84 -9.69 -1.22
CA LEU A 64 -4.63 -10.48 -0.02
C LEU A 64 -5.87 -10.49 0.91
N GLU A 65 -6.54 -9.35 1.09
CA GLU A 65 -7.76 -9.24 1.91
C GLU A 65 -8.86 -10.15 1.36
N LYS A 66 -8.98 -10.27 0.03
CA LYS A 66 -9.95 -11.14 -0.64
C LYS A 66 -9.61 -12.62 -0.55
N ALA A 67 -8.33 -12.97 -0.64
CA ALA A 67 -7.89 -14.36 -0.58
C ALA A 67 -7.91 -14.90 0.86
N GLU A 68 -7.62 -14.03 1.83
CA GLU A 68 -7.45 -14.38 3.23
C GLU A 68 -8.36 -13.49 4.10
N ASN A 69 -7.79 -12.44 4.69
CA ASN A 69 -8.49 -11.43 5.47
C ASN A 69 -7.61 -10.19 5.68
N ASP A 70 -8.19 -9.14 6.25
CA ASP A 70 -7.53 -7.86 6.54
C ASP A 70 -6.27 -7.99 7.40
N GLN A 71 -6.31 -8.85 8.42
CA GLN A 71 -5.19 -9.05 9.34
C GLN A 71 -3.98 -9.69 8.63
N VAL A 72 -4.23 -10.66 7.75
CA VAL A 72 -3.19 -11.30 6.92
C VAL A 72 -2.63 -10.30 5.92
N ALA A 73 -3.48 -9.55 5.21
CA ALA A 73 -3.04 -8.54 4.25
C ALA A 73 -2.15 -7.46 4.90
N ARG A 74 -2.55 -6.99 6.09
CA ARG A 74 -1.77 -6.03 6.88
C ARG A 74 -0.43 -6.61 7.32
N SER A 75 -0.43 -7.82 7.88
CA SER A 75 0.78 -8.49 8.36
C SER A 75 1.76 -8.75 7.22
N TRP A 76 1.25 -9.17 6.06
CA TRP A 76 2.05 -9.43 4.87
C TRP A 76 2.76 -8.17 4.36
N LEU A 77 2.08 -7.00 4.37
CA LEU A 77 2.70 -5.73 3.94
C LEU A 77 3.84 -5.25 4.84
N ILE A 78 3.78 -5.52 6.16
CA ILE A 78 4.71 -4.93 7.14
C ILE A 78 5.81 -5.88 7.61
N THR A 79 5.63 -7.19 7.40
CA THR A 79 6.58 -8.21 7.86
C THR A 79 7.63 -8.48 6.80
N ALA A 80 8.82 -8.90 7.24
CA ALA A 80 9.88 -9.39 6.35
C ALA A 80 9.35 -10.48 5.42
N ASN A 81 9.56 -10.32 4.12
CA ASN A 81 9.11 -11.25 3.09
C ASN A 81 10.33 -12.00 2.52
N PRO A 82 10.39 -13.34 2.63
CA PRO A 82 11.52 -14.12 2.13
C PRO A 82 11.78 -13.97 0.63
N ARG A 83 10.71 -13.79 -0.17
CA ARG A 83 10.83 -13.57 -1.63
C ARG A 83 11.32 -12.16 -1.96
N LEU A 84 11.36 -11.26 -0.98
CA LEU A 84 11.90 -9.91 -1.08
C LEU A 84 13.21 -9.74 -0.30
N GLY A 85 13.98 -10.82 -0.12
CA GLY A 85 15.28 -10.76 0.56
C GLY A 85 15.20 -10.32 2.03
N GLY A 86 14.07 -10.57 2.71
CA GLY A 86 13.86 -10.19 4.10
C GLY A 86 13.36 -8.76 4.32
N HIS A 87 13.18 -7.98 3.25
CA HIS A 87 12.53 -6.67 3.33
C HIS A 87 11.01 -6.80 3.38
N SER A 88 10.34 -5.78 3.92
CA SER A 88 8.88 -5.74 3.89
C SER A 88 8.35 -5.27 2.52
N PRO A 89 7.19 -5.75 2.07
CA PRO A 89 6.55 -5.23 0.86
C PRO A 89 6.27 -3.74 0.91
N ALA A 90 5.91 -3.19 2.09
CA ALA A 90 5.72 -1.75 2.27
C ALA A 90 7.00 -0.94 2.00
N GLU A 91 8.16 -1.47 2.40
CA GLU A 91 9.47 -0.88 2.12
C GLU A 91 9.80 -0.90 0.63
N TRP A 92 9.63 -2.04 -0.04
CA TRP A 92 9.89 -2.15 -1.47
C TRP A 92 8.94 -1.31 -2.32
N ILE A 93 7.66 -1.21 -1.96
CA ILE A 93 6.73 -0.27 -2.60
C ILE A 93 7.23 1.17 -2.40
N ARG A 94 7.67 1.54 -1.20
CA ARG A 94 8.19 2.89 -0.91
C ARG A 94 9.43 3.22 -1.76
N GLU A 95 10.22 2.22 -2.10
CA GLU A 95 11.45 2.31 -2.89
C GLU A 95 11.23 2.08 -4.40
N ASP A 96 9.97 2.10 -4.86
CA ASP A 96 9.56 1.89 -6.25
C ASP A 96 9.93 0.51 -6.83
N ARG A 97 10.24 -0.47 -5.99
CA ARG A 97 10.44 -1.89 -6.35
C ARG A 97 9.11 -2.66 -6.41
N ILE A 98 8.14 -2.06 -7.10
CA ILE A 98 6.76 -2.55 -7.19
C ILE A 98 6.64 -3.86 -7.98
N PRO A 99 7.34 -4.06 -9.12
CA PRO A 99 7.24 -5.31 -9.87
C PRO A 99 7.56 -6.54 -9.03
N GLU A 100 8.58 -6.47 -8.19
CA GLU A 100 8.99 -7.61 -7.37
C GLU A 100 7.98 -7.91 -6.24
N VAL A 101 7.34 -6.87 -5.70
CA VAL A 101 6.23 -7.05 -4.75
C VAL A 101 5.04 -7.72 -5.42
N PHE A 102 4.71 -7.38 -6.66
CA PHE A 102 3.67 -8.06 -7.41
C PHE A 102 4.01 -9.51 -7.72
N THR A 103 5.25 -9.82 -8.09
CA THR A 103 5.67 -11.22 -8.25
C THR A 103 5.49 -12.00 -6.95
N ALA A 104 5.85 -11.42 -5.80
CA ALA A 104 5.69 -12.09 -4.51
C ALA A 104 4.23 -12.25 -4.08
N VAL A 105 3.34 -11.29 -4.38
CA VAL A 105 1.91 -11.44 -4.07
C VAL A 105 1.26 -12.48 -4.97
N THR A 106 1.63 -12.56 -6.26
CA THR A 106 1.15 -13.60 -7.16
C THR A 106 1.56 -14.99 -6.66
N ALA A 107 2.83 -15.18 -6.27
CA ALA A 107 3.29 -16.45 -5.71
C ALA A 107 2.57 -16.84 -4.41
N PHE A 108 2.20 -15.85 -3.58
CA PHE A 108 1.38 -16.08 -2.40
C PHE A 108 -0.02 -16.60 -2.79
N LEU A 109 -0.68 -15.93 -3.73
CA LEU A 109 -2.03 -16.27 -4.17
C LEU A 109 -2.11 -17.60 -4.94
N GLU A 110 -1.05 -17.97 -5.64
CA GLU A 110 -0.95 -19.25 -6.37
C GLU A 110 -0.51 -20.42 -5.49
N GLY A 111 -0.19 -20.18 -4.21
CA GLY A 111 0.30 -21.21 -3.30
C GLY A 111 1.74 -21.68 -3.59
N THR A 112 2.46 -20.98 -4.48
CA THR A 112 3.87 -21.26 -4.83
C THR A 112 4.85 -20.48 -3.96
N TYR A 113 4.37 -19.93 -2.84
CA TYR A 113 5.12 -18.99 -2.01
C TYR A 113 6.38 -19.57 -1.35
N TYR A 114 6.36 -20.87 -1.04
CA TYR A 114 7.49 -21.61 -0.45
C TYR A 114 8.22 -22.53 -1.44
N ALA A 115 7.75 -22.59 -2.68
CA ALA A 115 8.43 -23.30 -3.76
C ALA A 115 9.60 -22.46 -4.30
#